data_AF-A0A0F8XNC6-F1
#
_entry.id   AF-A0A0F8XNC6-F1
#
_cell.length_a   1.000
_cell.length_b   1.000
_cell.length_c   1.000
_cell.angle_alpha   90.00
_cell.angle_beta   90.00
_cell.angle_gamma   90.00
#
_symmetry.space_group_name_H-M   'P 1'
#
loop_
_entity.id
_entity.type
_entity.pdbx_description
1 polymer ?
#
loop_
_entity_poly.entity_id
_entity_poly.type
_entity_poly.pdbx_seq_one_letter_code
_entity_poly.pdbx_strand_id
1 'polypeptide(L)'
;LFLWEKLKDEDEKNEILKLICDLQNKNDEELAAIVYEHLKNRYSKDPLFNEKIRLIGLRSRENYQGAISKYELLTHMKKGKFVFHKAGWGTGEILDLSLLREEMVLEFEYLIGHKSLSFDNALKTLVPLKDDHFLSRRFGNPDLLEKQAKENPIEIIKLLIKDVGPQNASDIKEAICDLVIPSKEWNRWWQNARSKIKKDKKIQSPKSLSEPFSLREKEINHEEILYKNLEAKPKPKEIIQMIHAFLRDFPQMSKNEEFKNSLTIKLIDVLGHEELAEAEKIQIHFFLDTLKVEKELIKIDQIIKDISSPMDILKDIDIVSFKKRFLISIRKHKNDWEIIFLDLFFSFQSKVFLMRSNSIHVSHRIKIVRKHLAFQK
;
A
#
# COMPACT_ATOMS: atom_id res chain seq x y z
N LEU A 1 -28.12 -2.32 33.94
CA LEU A 1 -28.36 -2.38 32.48
C LEU A 1 -27.12 -1.89 31.79
N PHE A 2 -26.29 -2.83 31.37
CA PHE A 2 -25.04 -2.51 30.70
C PHE A 2 -25.34 -2.10 29.24
N LEU A 3 -24.67 -1.06 28.73
CA LEU A 3 -24.99 -0.51 27.41
C LEU A 3 -24.79 -1.51 26.26
N TRP A 4 -23.90 -2.50 26.43
CA TRP A 4 -23.64 -3.54 25.44
C TRP A 4 -24.84 -4.48 25.24
N GLU A 5 -25.72 -4.64 26.23
CA GLU A 5 -26.92 -5.48 26.14
C GLU A 5 -27.91 -4.96 25.08
N LYS A 6 -27.84 -3.66 24.75
CA LYS A 6 -28.73 -3.00 23.78
C LYS A 6 -28.35 -3.26 22.32
N LEU A 7 -27.20 -3.87 22.07
CA LEU A 7 -26.78 -4.21 20.71
C LEU A 7 -27.72 -5.27 20.12
N LYS A 8 -27.84 -5.30 18.80
CA LYS A 8 -28.66 -6.30 18.09
C LYS A 8 -27.83 -7.45 17.54
N ASP A 9 -26.57 -7.17 17.23
CA ASP A 9 -25.62 -8.16 16.72
C ASP A 9 -25.03 -8.97 17.88
N GLU A 10 -25.27 -10.28 17.87
CA GLU A 10 -24.79 -11.20 18.90
C GLU A 10 -23.27 -11.45 18.86
N ASP A 11 -22.63 -11.27 17.70
CA ASP A 11 -21.18 -11.40 17.57
C ASP A 11 -20.49 -10.13 18.08
N GLU A 12 -21.02 -8.95 17.79
CA GLU A 12 -20.54 -7.70 18.39
C GLU A 12 -20.69 -7.71 19.93
N LYS A 13 -21.82 -8.23 20.44
CA LYS A 13 -22.00 -8.44 21.89
C LYS A 13 -20.93 -9.36 22.47
N ASN A 14 -20.66 -10.48 21.80
CA ASN A 14 -19.66 -11.43 22.25
C ASN A 14 -18.27 -10.79 22.33
N GLU A 15 -17.86 -10.05 21.30
CA GLU A 15 -16.56 -9.36 21.29
C GLU A 15 -16.47 -8.29 22.38
N ILE A 16 -17.53 -7.51 22.62
CA ILE A 16 -17.53 -6.52 23.70
C ILE A 16 -17.46 -7.18 25.07
N LEU A 17 -18.26 -8.21 25.31
CA LEU A 17 -18.23 -8.92 26.59
C LEU A 17 -16.88 -9.60 26.83
N LYS A 18 -16.28 -10.16 25.77
CA LYS A 18 -14.92 -10.70 25.79
C LYS A 18 -13.89 -9.65 26.18
N LEU A 19 -13.93 -8.46 25.57
CA LEU A 19 -13.04 -7.35 25.92
C LEU A 19 -13.22 -6.91 27.38
N ILE A 20 -14.47 -6.83 27.87
CA ILE A 20 -14.77 -6.54 29.27
C ILE A 20 -14.11 -7.59 30.18
N CYS A 21 -14.26 -8.88 29.85
CA CYS A 21 -13.65 -9.98 30.62
C CYS A 21 -12.12 -9.94 30.59
N ASP A 22 -11.51 -9.60 29.47
CA ASP A 22 -10.05 -9.57 29.32
C ASP A 22 -9.42 -8.39 30.09
N LEU A 23 -10.08 -7.23 30.09
CA LEU A 23 -9.57 -5.99 30.71
C LEU A 23 -9.81 -5.90 32.23
N GLN A 24 -10.79 -6.62 32.75
CA GLN A 24 -11.17 -6.51 34.15
C GLN A 24 -10.10 -7.02 35.10
N ASN A 25 -9.85 -6.26 36.17
CA ASN A 25 -8.86 -6.55 37.21
C ASN A 25 -9.47 -6.78 38.60
N LYS A 26 -10.80 -6.74 38.74
CA LYS A 26 -11.54 -7.01 39.97
C LYS A 26 -12.62 -8.05 39.70
N ASN A 27 -12.79 -8.98 40.63
CA ASN A 27 -13.86 -9.95 40.55
C ASN A 27 -15.19 -9.33 41.02
N ASP A 28 -16.16 -9.31 40.12
CA ASP A 28 -17.57 -9.01 40.34
C ASP A 28 -18.40 -10.27 40.07
N GLU A 29 -19.16 -10.72 41.07
CA GLU A 29 -20.00 -11.93 41.00
C GLU A 29 -21.14 -11.80 39.98
N GLU A 30 -21.71 -10.60 39.80
CA GLU A 30 -22.78 -10.37 38.84
C GLU A 30 -22.25 -10.52 37.41
N LEU A 31 -21.07 -9.93 37.13
CA LEU A 31 -20.41 -10.09 35.84
C LEU A 31 -20.01 -11.55 35.59
N ALA A 32 -19.49 -12.26 36.60
CA ALA A 32 -19.17 -13.67 36.46
C ALA A 32 -20.41 -14.53 36.11
N ALA A 33 -21.58 -14.21 36.71
CA ALA A 33 -22.84 -14.87 36.39
C ALA A 33 -23.31 -14.57 34.96
N ILE A 34 -23.21 -13.30 34.52
CA ILE A 34 -23.53 -12.89 33.15
C ILE A 34 -22.66 -13.64 32.14
N VAL A 35 -21.35 -13.71 32.37
CA VAL A 35 -20.40 -14.40 31.49
C VAL A 35 -20.71 -15.91 31.41
N TYR A 36 -21.05 -16.52 32.54
CA TYR A 36 -21.44 -17.93 32.58
C TYR A 36 -22.71 -18.19 31.75
N GLU A 37 -23.78 -17.40 31.95
CA GLU A 37 -25.02 -17.56 31.20
C GLU A 37 -24.83 -17.25 29.70
N HIS A 38 -23.99 -16.26 29.35
CA HIS A 38 -23.60 -15.98 27.97
C HIS A 38 -22.94 -17.19 27.30
N LEU A 39 -21.92 -17.77 27.95
CA LEU A 39 -21.24 -18.96 27.44
C LEU A 39 -22.20 -20.16 27.33
N LYS A 40 -23.06 -20.36 28.33
CA LYS A 40 -24.05 -21.44 28.34
C LYS A 40 -25.04 -21.31 27.20
N ASN A 41 -25.53 -20.12 26.92
CA ASN A 41 -26.45 -19.87 25.82
C ASN A 41 -25.77 -20.10 24.47
N ARG A 42 -24.58 -19.53 24.28
CA ARG A 42 -23.84 -19.59 23.00
C ARG A 42 -23.32 -21.00 22.68
N TYR A 43 -22.88 -21.75 23.70
CA TYR A 43 -22.27 -23.07 23.56
C TYR A 43 -23.10 -24.21 24.16
N SER A 44 -24.42 -24.04 24.23
CA SER A 44 -25.37 -25.01 24.82
C SER A 44 -25.29 -26.44 24.24
N LYS A 45 -24.81 -26.58 22.99
CA LYS A 45 -24.66 -27.85 22.28
C LYS A 45 -23.25 -28.47 22.42
N ASP A 46 -22.35 -27.82 23.15
CA ASP A 46 -20.99 -28.33 23.33
C ASP A 46 -20.98 -29.49 24.33
N PRO A 47 -20.64 -30.73 23.90
CA PRO A 47 -20.65 -31.90 24.78
C PRO A 47 -19.63 -31.79 25.92
N LEU A 48 -18.63 -30.92 25.79
CA LEU A 48 -17.59 -30.69 26.80
C LEU A 48 -17.80 -29.39 27.57
N PHE A 49 -19.00 -28.79 27.52
CA PHE A 49 -19.28 -27.49 28.14
C PHE A 49 -18.83 -27.40 29.61
N ASN A 50 -19.32 -28.31 30.46
CA ASN A 50 -19.01 -28.30 31.90
C ASN A 50 -17.51 -28.47 32.18
N GLU A 51 -16.84 -29.26 31.35
CA GLU A 51 -15.41 -29.49 31.49
C GLU A 51 -14.59 -28.27 31.08
N LYS A 52 -14.97 -27.60 29.99
CA LYS A 52 -14.35 -26.32 29.60
C LYS A 52 -14.60 -25.22 30.62
N ILE A 53 -15.80 -25.15 31.20
CA ILE A 53 -16.11 -24.23 32.32
C ILE A 53 -15.19 -24.49 33.52
N ARG A 54 -14.88 -25.75 33.83
CA ARG A 54 -13.91 -26.11 34.87
C ARG A 54 -12.51 -25.63 34.50
N LEU A 55 -12.05 -25.92 33.28
CA LEU A 55 -10.70 -25.61 32.80
C LEU A 55 -10.42 -24.09 32.77
N ILE A 56 -11.41 -23.26 32.46
CA ILE A 56 -11.24 -21.80 32.44
C ILE A 56 -11.37 -21.15 33.83
N GLY A 57 -11.66 -21.93 34.89
CA GLY A 57 -11.80 -21.44 36.26
C GLY A 57 -13.17 -20.80 36.59
N LEU A 58 -14.18 -20.96 35.73
CA LEU A 58 -15.49 -20.32 35.91
C LEU A 58 -16.46 -21.17 36.76
N ARG A 59 -16.06 -22.37 37.20
CA ARG A 59 -16.91 -23.26 38.01
C ARG A 59 -17.33 -22.66 39.36
N SER A 60 -16.40 -22.01 40.07
CA SER A 60 -16.69 -21.30 41.33
C SER A 60 -17.08 -19.84 41.11
N ARG A 61 -17.02 -19.35 39.86
CA ARG A 61 -17.22 -17.93 39.47
C ARG A 61 -16.24 -16.94 40.12
N GLU A 62 -15.18 -17.43 40.76
CA GLU A 62 -14.17 -16.62 41.45
C GLU A 62 -13.15 -16.00 40.47
N ASN A 63 -13.06 -16.48 39.23
CA ASN A 63 -12.18 -15.91 38.22
C ASN A 63 -12.82 -16.00 36.82
N TYR A 64 -13.33 -14.87 36.33
CA TYR A 64 -13.86 -14.76 34.98
C TYR A 64 -12.93 -14.01 34.02
N GLN A 65 -11.73 -13.61 34.48
CA GLN A 65 -10.83 -12.84 33.65
C GLN A 65 -10.40 -13.66 32.43
N GLY A 66 -10.74 -13.14 31.25
CA GLY A 66 -10.58 -13.79 29.95
C GLY A 66 -11.29 -15.13 29.79
N ALA A 67 -12.34 -15.41 30.59
CA ALA A 67 -13.09 -16.66 30.52
C ALA A 67 -13.63 -16.95 29.11
N ILE A 68 -14.16 -15.94 28.42
CA ILE A 68 -14.67 -16.08 27.05
C ILE A 68 -13.53 -16.42 26.08
N SER A 69 -12.44 -15.64 26.09
CA SER A 69 -11.26 -15.87 25.26
C SER A 69 -10.67 -17.28 25.46
N LYS A 70 -10.61 -17.74 26.71
CA LYS A 70 -10.12 -19.08 27.07
C LYS A 70 -11.07 -20.18 26.59
N TYR A 71 -12.39 -19.99 26.74
CA TYR A 71 -13.39 -20.95 26.27
C TYR A 71 -13.35 -21.09 24.74
N GLU A 72 -13.25 -19.97 24.03
CA GLU A 72 -13.10 -19.94 22.57
C GLU A 72 -11.84 -20.68 22.13
N LEU A 73 -10.72 -20.45 22.81
CA LEU A 73 -9.47 -21.18 22.54
C LEU A 73 -9.65 -22.68 22.76
N LEU A 74 -10.21 -23.14 23.88
CA LEU A 74 -10.48 -24.57 24.12
C LEU A 74 -11.41 -25.19 23.06
N THR A 75 -12.32 -24.40 22.49
CA THR A 75 -13.22 -24.85 21.42
C THR A 75 -12.51 -24.92 20.06
N HIS A 76 -11.52 -24.06 19.85
CA HIS A 76 -10.65 -24.05 18.69
C HIS A 76 -9.59 -25.16 18.72
N MET A 77 -9.14 -25.58 19.91
CA MET A 77 -8.10 -26.60 20.08
C MET A 77 -8.50 -27.96 19.47
N LYS A 78 -8.07 -28.20 18.23
CA LYS A 78 -8.23 -29.45 17.50
C LYS A 78 -6.98 -29.69 16.66
N LYS A 79 -6.66 -30.96 16.39
CA LYS A 79 -5.56 -31.31 15.49
C LYS A 79 -5.72 -30.62 14.13
N GLY A 80 -4.62 -30.07 13.60
CA GLY A 80 -4.56 -29.32 12.35
C GLY A 80 -5.04 -27.87 12.44
N LYS A 81 -5.42 -27.39 13.62
CA LYS A 81 -5.77 -25.97 13.84
C LYS A 81 -4.56 -25.15 14.20
N PHE A 82 -4.61 -23.87 13.86
CA PHE A 82 -3.51 -22.94 14.05
C PHE A 82 -3.74 -21.99 15.23
N VAL A 83 -2.66 -21.60 15.87
CA VAL A 83 -2.64 -20.68 17.00
C VAL A 83 -1.47 -19.70 16.85
N PHE A 84 -1.55 -18.56 17.53
CA PHE A 84 -0.45 -17.62 17.64
C PHE A 84 0.04 -17.56 19.09
N HIS A 85 1.36 -17.64 19.29
CA HIS A 85 1.95 -17.55 20.62
C HIS A 85 2.39 -16.11 20.95
N LYS A 86 1.74 -15.49 21.94
CA LYS A 86 1.93 -14.07 22.31
C LYS A 86 3.34 -13.72 22.76
N ALA A 87 4.10 -14.68 23.31
CA ALA A 87 5.45 -14.44 23.82
C ALA A 87 6.57 -14.71 22.77
N GLY A 88 6.21 -14.73 21.47
CA GLY A 88 7.21 -14.68 20.40
C GLY A 88 7.64 -16.03 19.81
N TRP A 89 6.89 -17.11 20.00
CA TRP A 89 7.18 -18.39 19.31
C TRP A 89 6.62 -18.43 17.88
N GLY A 90 5.80 -17.43 17.52
CA GLY A 90 5.21 -17.29 16.20
C GLY A 90 3.90 -18.07 16.05
N THR A 91 3.55 -18.38 14.80
CA THR A 91 2.41 -19.24 14.48
C THR A 91 2.75 -20.69 14.78
N GLY A 92 1.77 -21.44 15.28
CA GLY A 92 1.92 -22.87 15.48
C GLY A 92 0.71 -23.68 15.05
N GLU A 93 0.94 -24.94 14.75
CA GLU A 93 -0.07 -25.94 14.41
C GLU A 93 -0.23 -26.94 15.55
N ILE A 94 -1.47 -27.26 15.90
CA ILE A 94 -1.80 -28.28 16.88
C ILE A 94 -1.65 -29.66 16.23
N LEU A 95 -0.64 -30.42 16.65
CA LEU A 95 -0.37 -31.76 16.12
C LEU A 95 -1.18 -32.84 16.86
N ASP A 96 -1.38 -32.65 18.16
CA ASP A 96 -2.17 -33.53 19.02
C ASP A 96 -2.65 -32.81 20.29
N LEU A 97 -3.68 -33.36 20.94
CA LEU A 97 -4.15 -32.90 22.24
C LEU A 97 -4.68 -34.05 23.09
N SER A 98 -4.45 -33.98 24.40
CA SER A 98 -4.94 -34.92 25.39
C SER A 98 -5.75 -34.19 26.45
N LEU A 99 -7.07 -34.39 26.45
CA LEU A 99 -7.95 -33.87 27.51
C LEU A 99 -7.63 -34.51 28.88
N LEU A 100 -7.22 -35.79 28.90
CA LEU A 100 -6.88 -36.50 30.13
C LEU A 100 -5.61 -35.95 30.80
N ARG A 101 -4.61 -35.57 30.00
CA ARG A 101 -3.38 -34.95 30.50
C ARG A 101 -3.47 -33.43 30.57
N GLU A 102 -4.56 -32.85 30.08
CA GLU A 102 -4.73 -31.40 29.89
C GLU A 102 -3.51 -30.79 29.19
N GLU A 103 -3.10 -31.41 28.08
CA GLU A 103 -1.85 -31.10 27.39
C GLU A 103 -2.04 -31.14 25.88
N MET A 104 -1.26 -30.35 25.15
CA MET A 104 -1.24 -30.31 23.69
C MET A 104 0.17 -30.33 23.14
N VAL A 105 0.33 -30.95 21.97
CA VAL A 105 1.57 -31.00 21.22
C VAL A 105 1.43 -30.08 20.00
N LEU A 106 2.37 -29.15 19.85
CA LEU A 106 2.39 -28.20 18.73
C LEU A 106 3.74 -28.17 18.03
N GLU A 107 3.71 -27.71 16.79
CA GLU A 107 4.90 -27.20 16.09
C GLU A 107 4.78 -25.68 15.95
N PHE A 108 5.88 -24.95 16.08
CA PHE A 108 5.91 -23.49 16.00
C PHE A 108 6.95 -23.02 15.00
N GLU A 109 6.68 -21.87 14.40
CA GLU A 109 7.52 -21.25 13.37
C GLU A 109 8.95 -20.95 13.82
N TYR A 110 9.14 -20.41 15.03
CA TYR A 110 10.46 -19.97 15.50
C TYR A 110 11.13 -20.97 16.45
N LEU A 111 10.56 -22.16 16.62
CA LEU A 111 11.11 -23.19 17.48
C LEU A 111 11.32 -24.50 16.73
N ILE A 112 12.49 -25.09 16.92
CA ILE A 112 12.80 -26.38 16.30
C ILE A 112 12.11 -27.51 17.08
N GLY A 113 11.39 -28.35 16.34
CA GLY A 113 10.76 -29.57 16.82
C GLY A 113 9.50 -29.34 17.66
N HIS A 114 8.81 -30.43 17.98
CA HIS A 114 7.54 -30.38 18.69
C HIS A 114 7.70 -29.82 20.11
N LYS A 115 6.69 -29.08 20.56
CA LYS A 115 6.56 -28.53 21.91
C LYS A 115 5.31 -29.06 22.57
N SER A 116 5.44 -29.41 23.84
CA SER A 116 4.33 -29.81 24.69
C SER A 116 3.96 -28.64 25.60
N LEU A 117 2.66 -28.30 25.64
CA LEU A 117 2.12 -27.25 26.49
C LEU A 117 0.94 -27.79 27.29
N SER A 118 0.93 -27.53 28.60
CA SER A 118 -0.28 -27.71 29.41
C SER A 118 -1.38 -26.75 28.96
N PHE A 119 -2.64 -27.11 29.19
CA PHE A 119 -3.79 -26.25 28.89
C PHE A 119 -3.71 -24.93 29.67
N ASP A 120 -3.26 -24.95 30.92
CA ASP A 120 -3.05 -23.73 31.70
C ASP A 120 -2.07 -22.76 31.01
N ASN A 121 -0.93 -23.26 30.52
CA ASN A 121 0.03 -22.44 29.79
C ASN A 121 -0.51 -21.99 28.44
N ALA A 122 -1.17 -22.89 27.70
CA ALA A 122 -1.80 -22.60 26.42
C ALA A 122 -2.84 -21.47 26.55
N LEU A 123 -3.71 -21.52 27.56
CA LEU A 123 -4.75 -20.54 27.84
C LEU A 123 -4.20 -19.14 28.18
N LYS A 124 -2.95 -19.05 28.66
CA LYS A 124 -2.26 -17.79 28.96
C LYS A 124 -1.53 -17.22 27.74
N THR A 125 -1.01 -18.09 26.87
CA THR A 125 -0.02 -17.71 25.85
C THR A 125 -0.51 -17.79 24.41
N LEU A 126 -1.57 -18.55 24.13
CA LEU A 126 -2.05 -18.78 22.77
C LEU A 126 -3.27 -17.93 22.43
N VAL A 127 -3.39 -17.60 21.15
CA VAL A 127 -4.57 -16.99 20.52
C VAL A 127 -5.00 -17.91 19.38
N PRO A 128 -6.30 -18.23 19.24
CA PRO A 128 -6.77 -19.02 18.12
C PRO A 128 -6.61 -18.25 16.80
N LEU A 129 -6.11 -18.91 15.76
CA LEU A 129 -6.09 -18.38 14.41
C LEU A 129 -7.06 -19.17 13.53
N LYS A 130 -7.96 -18.48 12.83
CA LYS A 130 -8.85 -19.11 11.85
C LYS A 130 -8.06 -19.69 10.69
N ASP A 131 -8.59 -20.72 10.03
CA ASP A 131 -7.90 -21.41 8.92
C ASP A 131 -7.65 -20.46 7.73
N ASP A 132 -8.51 -19.47 7.52
CA ASP A 132 -8.41 -18.48 6.45
C ASP A 132 -7.52 -17.27 6.79
N HIS A 133 -7.08 -17.17 8.05
CA HIS A 133 -6.20 -16.11 8.53
C HIS A 133 -4.85 -16.15 7.81
N PHE A 134 -4.28 -14.99 7.47
CA PHE A 134 -3.00 -14.87 6.76
C PHE A 134 -1.89 -15.76 7.37
N LEU A 135 -1.66 -15.63 8.68
CA LEU A 135 -0.64 -16.40 9.40
C LEU A 135 -0.89 -17.92 9.35
N SER A 136 -2.13 -18.37 9.50
CA SER A 136 -2.49 -19.80 9.39
C SER A 136 -2.16 -20.34 8.01
N ARG A 137 -2.53 -19.60 6.96
CA ARG A 137 -2.27 -20.00 5.57
C ARG A 137 -0.80 -20.00 5.24
N ARG A 138 -0.06 -19.02 5.75
CA ARG A 138 1.39 -18.91 5.57
C ARG A 138 2.13 -20.09 6.21
N PHE A 139 1.71 -20.51 7.41
CA PHE A 139 2.34 -21.63 8.11
C PHE A 139 1.88 -22.99 7.57
N GLY A 140 0.57 -23.18 7.36
CA GLY A 140 -0.01 -24.47 6.99
C GLY A 140 0.05 -24.82 5.49
N ASN A 141 0.02 -23.84 4.59
CA ASN A 141 0.11 -24.09 3.15
C ASN A 141 0.75 -22.90 2.39
N PRO A 142 2.06 -22.67 2.59
CA PRO A 142 2.77 -21.57 1.96
C PRO A 142 2.75 -21.64 0.43
N ASP A 143 2.78 -22.83 -0.17
CA ASP A 143 2.77 -23.02 -1.63
C ASP A 143 1.46 -22.52 -2.27
N LEU A 144 0.31 -22.82 -1.65
CA LEU A 144 -0.97 -22.31 -2.11
C LEU A 144 -1.03 -20.78 -1.95
N LEU A 145 -0.53 -20.26 -0.84
CA LEU A 145 -0.48 -18.83 -0.58
C LEU A 145 0.45 -18.12 -1.57
N GLU A 146 1.57 -18.72 -1.95
CA GLU A 146 2.49 -18.23 -2.98
C GLU A 146 1.78 -18.09 -4.32
N LYS A 147 1.08 -19.15 -4.76
CA LYS A 147 0.32 -19.13 -6.01
C LYS A 147 -0.68 -17.98 -6.04
N GLN A 148 -1.43 -17.82 -4.95
CA GLN A 148 -2.42 -16.75 -4.81
C GLN A 148 -1.77 -15.37 -4.75
N ALA A 149 -0.61 -15.23 -4.09
CA ALA A 149 0.16 -14.00 -4.04
C ALA A 149 0.72 -13.60 -5.42
N LYS A 150 1.15 -14.56 -6.23
CA LYS A 150 1.63 -14.32 -7.60
C LYS A 150 0.48 -13.92 -8.53
N GLU A 151 -0.67 -14.56 -8.40
CA GLU A 151 -1.88 -14.29 -9.19
C GLU A 151 -2.49 -12.91 -8.82
N ASN A 152 -2.79 -12.72 -7.54
CA ASN A 152 -3.42 -11.51 -7.03
C ASN A 152 -2.71 -10.98 -5.76
N PRO A 153 -1.60 -10.24 -5.92
CA PRO A 153 -0.84 -9.72 -4.79
C PRO A 153 -1.64 -8.74 -3.91
N ILE A 154 -2.66 -8.08 -4.46
CA ILE A 154 -3.45 -7.10 -3.74
C ILE A 154 -4.31 -7.76 -2.67
N GLU A 155 -4.97 -8.86 -3.00
CA GLU A 155 -5.82 -9.55 -2.04
C GLU A 155 -5.02 -10.17 -0.91
N ILE A 156 -3.79 -10.63 -1.17
CA ILE A 156 -2.89 -11.12 -0.11
C ILE A 156 -2.44 -9.98 0.82
N ILE A 157 -2.13 -8.81 0.28
CA ILE A 157 -1.78 -7.64 1.11
C ILE A 157 -2.99 -7.16 1.92
N LYS A 158 -4.20 -7.13 1.33
CA LYS A 158 -5.43 -6.81 2.08
C LYS A 158 -5.67 -7.81 3.20
N LEU A 159 -5.51 -9.11 2.93
CA LEU A 159 -5.64 -10.16 3.93
C LEU A 159 -4.65 -9.96 5.07
N LEU A 160 -3.36 -9.76 4.76
CA LEU A 160 -2.33 -9.46 5.74
C LEU A 160 -2.72 -8.26 6.62
N ILE A 161 -3.10 -7.13 6.01
CA ILE A 161 -3.43 -5.92 6.75
C ILE A 161 -4.72 -6.08 7.57
N LYS A 162 -5.70 -6.81 7.05
CA LYS A 162 -6.95 -7.11 7.76
C LYS A 162 -6.69 -7.95 9.01
N ASP A 163 -5.85 -8.97 8.88
CA ASP A 163 -5.67 -10.01 9.89
C ASP A 163 -4.60 -9.63 10.92
N VAL A 164 -3.50 -9.00 10.49
CA VAL A 164 -2.36 -8.62 11.34
C VAL A 164 -2.43 -7.14 11.75
N GLY A 165 -3.13 -6.31 10.99
CA GLY A 165 -3.20 -4.86 11.17
C GLY A 165 -2.33 -4.08 10.20
N PRO A 166 -2.25 -2.74 10.32
CA PRO A 166 -1.41 -1.90 9.46
C PRO A 166 0.07 -2.32 9.51
N GLN A 167 0.73 -2.37 8.34
CA GLN A 167 2.11 -2.85 8.21
C GLN A 167 2.92 -1.91 7.33
N ASN A 168 4.16 -1.57 7.72
CA ASN A 168 5.06 -0.82 6.85
C ASN A 168 5.68 -1.74 5.78
N ALA A 169 6.45 -1.16 4.83
CA ALA A 169 7.04 -1.96 3.74
C ALA A 169 8.07 -3.00 4.22
N SER A 170 8.75 -2.75 5.34
CA SER A 170 9.66 -3.70 5.98
C SER A 170 8.89 -4.85 6.61
N ASP A 171 7.84 -4.57 7.37
CA ASP A 171 7.05 -5.62 8.03
C ASP A 171 6.36 -6.52 7.00
N ILE A 172 5.84 -5.95 5.90
CA ILE A 172 5.29 -6.75 4.78
C ILE A 172 6.37 -7.63 4.15
N LYS A 173 7.61 -7.13 4.04
CA LYS A 173 8.72 -7.93 3.53
C LYS A 173 9.03 -9.08 4.48
N GLU A 174 9.11 -8.84 5.79
CA GLU A 174 9.35 -9.88 6.78
C GLU A 174 8.25 -10.95 6.80
N ALA A 175 6.99 -10.54 6.64
CA ALA A 175 5.85 -11.46 6.64
C ALA A 175 5.70 -12.31 5.36
N ILE A 176 6.29 -11.89 4.24
CA ILE A 176 6.03 -12.51 2.91
C ILE A 176 7.31 -13.03 2.24
N CYS A 177 8.43 -12.29 2.32
CA CYS A 177 9.69 -12.68 1.68
C CYS A 177 10.25 -13.94 2.34
N ASP A 178 10.67 -14.91 1.52
CA ASP A 178 11.15 -16.25 1.89
C ASP A 178 10.13 -17.15 2.63
N LEU A 179 9.07 -16.59 3.20
CA LEU A 179 7.97 -17.34 3.83
C LEU A 179 6.83 -17.68 2.86
N VAL A 180 6.64 -16.86 1.83
CA VAL A 180 5.58 -17.01 0.81
C VAL A 180 6.14 -16.75 -0.58
N ILE A 181 6.88 -15.65 -0.76
CA ILE A 181 7.52 -15.31 -2.04
C ILE A 181 9.02 -15.53 -1.90
N PRO A 182 9.65 -16.38 -2.73
CA PRO A 182 11.09 -16.57 -2.71
C PRO A 182 11.86 -15.23 -2.83
N SER A 183 12.90 -15.02 -2.03
CA SER A 183 13.72 -13.78 -2.03
C SER A 183 14.19 -13.33 -3.40
N LYS A 184 14.57 -14.28 -4.26
CA LYS A 184 14.97 -14.02 -5.66
C LYS A 184 13.88 -13.33 -6.50
N GLU A 185 12.61 -13.55 -6.19
CA GLU A 185 11.45 -13.00 -6.89
C GLU A 185 10.85 -11.78 -6.18
N TRP A 186 11.20 -11.57 -4.90
CA TRP A 186 10.65 -10.53 -4.05
C TRP A 186 10.64 -9.14 -4.70
N ASN A 187 11.79 -8.67 -5.20
CA ASN A 187 11.88 -7.31 -5.75
C ASN A 187 10.93 -7.13 -6.94
N ARG A 188 10.83 -8.11 -7.84
CA ARG A 188 9.91 -8.06 -8.98
C ARG A 188 8.46 -8.12 -8.52
N TRP A 189 8.14 -9.02 -7.60
CA TRP A 189 6.80 -9.18 -7.04
C TRP A 189 6.33 -7.91 -6.32
N TRP A 190 7.17 -7.34 -5.47
CA TRP A 190 6.86 -6.15 -4.68
C TRP A 190 6.66 -4.91 -5.56
N GLN A 191 7.46 -4.71 -6.61
CA GLN A 191 7.23 -3.61 -7.55
C GLN A 191 5.89 -3.77 -8.30
N ASN A 192 5.53 -4.99 -8.70
CA ASN A 192 4.22 -5.27 -9.30
C ASN A 192 3.09 -4.97 -8.30
N ALA A 193 3.19 -5.50 -7.08
CA ALA A 193 2.23 -5.28 -6.01
C ALA A 193 2.05 -3.78 -5.73
N ARG A 194 3.14 -3.04 -5.51
CA ARG A 194 3.09 -1.57 -5.29
C ARG A 194 2.41 -0.82 -6.43
N SER A 195 2.66 -1.20 -7.68
CA SER A 195 2.01 -0.57 -8.83
C SER A 195 0.50 -0.78 -8.84
N LYS A 196 0.03 -1.94 -8.37
CA LYS A 196 -1.39 -2.26 -8.21
C LYS A 196 -1.99 -1.58 -6.97
N ILE A 197 -1.25 -1.50 -5.85
CA ILE A 197 -1.70 -0.88 -4.59
C ILE A 197 -2.08 0.58 -4.81
N LYS A 198 -1.28 1.32 -5.58
CA LYS A 198 -1.56 2.73 -5.91
C LYS A 198 -2.93 2.94 -6.56
N LYS A 199 -3.42 1.94 -7.29
CA LYS A 199 -4.69 1.98 -8.01
C LYS A 199 -5.85 1.44 -7.18
N ASP A 200 -5.56 0.70 -6.12
CA ASP A 200 -6.56 0.09 -5.26
C ASP A 200 -7.29 1.15 -4.42
N LYS A 201 -8.61 1.01 -4.32
CA LYS A 201 -9.47 1.97 -3.62
C LYS A 201 -9.53 1.72 -2.12
N LYS A 202 -9.18 0.52 -1.64
CA LYS A 202 -9.26 0.13 -0.23
C LYS A 202 -7.92 0.23 0.48
N ILE A 203 -6.78 0.03 -0.20
CA ILE A 203 -5.47 0.15 0.44
C ILE A 203 -5.00 1.60 0.46
N GLN A 204 -4.76 2.13 1.65
CA GLN A 204 -4.06 3.38 1.86
C GLN A 204 -2.56 3.17 1.79
N SER A 205 -1.91 3.87 0.85
CA SER A 205 -0.45 3.93 0.78
C SER A 205 0.09 4.94 1.80
N PRO A 206 1.24 4.65 2.43
CA PRO A 206 1.86 5.55 3.37
C PRO A 206 2.45 6.79 2.68
N LYS A 207 2.57 7.90 3.40
CA LYS A 207 3.20 9.14 2.87
C LYS A 207 4.72 9.08 2.95
N SER A 208 5.26 8.29 3.88
CA SER A 208 6.69 8.06 4.11
C SER A 208 7.00 6.55 4.13
N LEU A 209 8.28 6.17 4.09
CA LEU A 209 8.68 4.75 4.09
C LEU A 209 8.45 4.07 5.45
N SER A 210 8.47 4.83 6.54
CA SER A 210 8.26 4.34 7.92
C SER A 210 6.79 4.18 8.29
N GLU A 211 5.88 4.81 7.53
CA GLU A 211 4.44 4.73 7.78
C GLU A 211 3.84 3.42 7.23
N PRO A 212 2.75 2.92 7.84
CA PRO A 212 2.14 1.68 7.44
C PRO A 212 1.17 1.84 6.26
N PHE A 213 1.03 0.77 5.48
CA PHE A 213 -0.15 0.54 4.66
C PHE A 213 -1.32 0.14 5.57
N SER A 214 -2.50 0.68 5.30
CA SER A 214 -3.73 0.37 6.04
C SER A 214 -4.92 0.14 5.11
N LEU A 215 -6.00 -0.43 5.62
CA LEU A 215 -7.27 -0.52 4.90
C LEU A 215 -8.13 0.72 5.22
N ARG A 216 -8.73 1.30 4.18
CA ARG A 216 -9.73 2.36 4.31
C ARG A 216 -11.08 1.76 4.65
N GLU A 217 -11.83 2.46 5.50
CA GLU A 217 -13.24 2.13 5.79
C GLU A 217 -14.14 2.32 4.57
N LYS A 218 -13.85 3.34 3.75
CA LYS A 218 -14.60 3.65 2.53
C LYS A 218 -13.68 3.62 1.31
N GLU A 219 -14.19 3.09 0.21
CA GLU A 219 -13.50 3.15 -1.07
C GLU A 219 -13.33 4.59 -1.51
N ILE A 220 -12.17 4.90 -2.08
CA ILE A 220 -11.89 6.22 -2.63
C ILE A 220 -12.16 6.28 -4.13
N ASN A 221 -12.60 7.45 -4.57
CA ASN A 221 -12.52 7.85 -5.96
C ASN A 221 -11.25 8.69 -6.16
N HIS A 222 -10.30 8.15 -6.94
CA HIS A 222 -9.01 8.83 -7.18
C HIS A 222 -9.19 10.17 -7.91
N GLU A 223 -10.22 10.29 -8.75
CA GLU A 223 -10.56 11.53 -9.47
C GLU A 223 -11.03 12.62 -8.50
N GLU A 224 -11.96 12.31 -7.60
CA GLU A 224 -12.43 13.25 -6.58
C GLU A 224 -11.28 13.71 -5.66
N ILE A 225 -10.36 12.82 -5.33
CA ILE A 225 -9.16 13.19 -4.55
C ILE A 225 -8.27 14.16 -5.32
N LEU A 226 -8.05 13.92 -6.62
CA LEU A 226 -7.28 14.85 -7.46
C LEU A 226 -7.95 16.23 -7.44
N TYR A 227 -9.25 16.31 -7.73
CA TYR A 227 -9.96 17.58 -7.75
C TYR A 227 -9.95 18.30 -6.40
N LYS A 228 -10.18 17.58 -5.31
CA LYS A 228 -10.09 18.14 -3.95
C LYS A 228 -8.70 18.73 -3.66
N ASN A 229 -7.63 18.07 -4.12
CA ASN A 229 -6.28 18.57 -3.95
C ASN A 229 -5.99 19.80 -4.86
N LEU A 230 -6.58 19.85 -6.06
CA LEU A 230 -6.49 21.00 -6.96
C LEU A 230 -7.30 22.21 -6.47
N GLU A 231 -8.43 21.99 -5.79
CA GLU A 231 -9.26 23.03 -5.17
C GLU A 231 -8.56 23.73 -3.99
N ALA A 232 -7.58 23.10 -3.37
CA ALA A 232 -6.73 23.72 -2.34
C ALA A 232 -5.83 24.85 -2.88
N LYS A 233 -5.95 25.20 -4.17
CA LYS A 233 -5.19 26.23 -4.89
C LYS A 233 -3.67 26.10 -4.69
N PRO A 234 -3.09 24.92 -4.97
CA PRO A 234 -1.64 24.74 -4.91
C PRO A 234 -0.93 25.58 -5.99
N LYS A 235 0.39 25.72 -5.88
CA LYS A 235 1.18 26.50 -6.86
C LYS A 235 1.12 25.87 -8.26
N PRO A 236 1.26 26.61 -9.37
CA PRO A 236 1.18 26.06 -10.72
C PRO A 236 2.12 24.86 -10.96
N LYS A 237 3.35 24.93 -10.47
CA LYS A 237 4.30 23.80 -10.44
C LYS A 237 3.76 22.54 -9.77
N GLU A 238 3.09 22.68 -8.62
CA GLU A 238 2.50 21.55 -7.89
C GLU A 238 1.30 20.97 -8.64
N ILE A 239 0.46 21.81 -9.25
CA ILE A 239 -0.65 21.39 -10.13
C ILE A 239 -0.12 20.50 -11.26
N ILE A 240 0.94 20.96 -11.96
CA ILE A 240 1.60 20.23 -13.04
C ILE A 240 2.09 18.86 -12.55
N GLN A 241 2.73 18.81 -11.38
CA GLN A 241 3.23 17.56 -10.80
C GLN A 241 2.10 16.61 -10.41
N MET A 242 1.02 17.11 -9.79
CA MET A 242 -0.15 16.32 -9.40
C MET A 242 -0.83 15.69 -10.62
N ILE A 243 -1.10 16.50 -11.66
CA ILE A 243 -1.71 16.02 -12.91
C ILE A 243 -0.80 15.02 -13.61
N HIS A 244 0.52 15.28 -13.68
CA HIS A 244 1.48 14.35 -14.27
C HIS A 244 1.46 13.00 -13.55
N ALA A 245 1.54 13.03 -12.22
CA ALA A 245 1.56 11.82 -11.40
C ALA A 245 0.26 11.01 -11.57
N PHE A 246 -0.88 11.71 -11.59
CA PHE A 246 -2.19 11.07 -11.79
C PHE A 246 -2.30 10.42 -13.17
N LEU A 247 -2.01 11.14 -14.26
CA LEU A 247 -2.08 10.58 -15.62
C LEU A 247 -1.08 9.44 -15.85
N ARG A 248 0.09 9.48 -15.19
CA ARG A 248 1.05 8.38 -15.22
C ARG A 248 0.51 7.12 -14.54
N ASP A 249 -0.15 7.28 -13.39
CA ASP A 249 -0.64 6.15 -12.60
C ASP A 249 -1.99 5.62 -13.15
N PHE A 250 -2.80 6.49 -13.77
CA PHE A 250 -4.11 6.21 -14.35
C PHE A 250 -4.21 6.62 -15.84
N PRO A 251 -3.40 6.04 -16.75
CA PRO A 251 -3.38 6.45 -18.16
C PRO A 251 -4.72 6.22 -18.88
N GLN A 252 -5.56 5.31 -18.39
CA GLN A 252 -6.90 5.08 -18.94
C GLN A 252 -7.85 6.28 -18.75
N MET A 253 -7.61 7.15 -17.74
CA MET A 253 -8.45 8.32 -17.50
C MET A 253 -8.34 9.34 -18.64
N SER A 254 -7.23 9.37 -19.37
CA SER A 254 -7.10 10.19 -20.57
C SER A 254 -7.97 9.72 -21.75
N LYS A 255 -8.82 8.70 -21.57
CA LYS A 255 -9.85 8.30 -22.54
C LYS A 255 -11.26 8.71 -22.12
N ASN A 256 -11.45 9.13 -20.87
CA ASN A 256 -12.74 9.62 -20.39
C ASN A 256 -12.91 11.09 -20.83
N GLU A 257 -13.91 11.36 -21.68
CA GLU A 257 -14.15 12.71 -22.21
C GLU A 257 -14.60 13.71 -21.13
N GLU A 258 -15.36 13.27 -20.13
CA GLU A 258 -15.79 14.15 -19.03
C GLU A 258 -14.59 14.63 -18.20
N PHE A 259 -13.73 13.68 -17.82
CA PHE A 259 -12.48 13.98 -17.11
C PHE A 259 -11.56 14.90 -17.92
N LYS A 260 -11.40 14.64 -19.23
CA LYS A 260 -10.61 15.50 -20.13
C LYS A 260 -11.15 16.92 -20.16
N ASN A 261 -12.46 17.09 -20.33
CA ASN A 261 -13.08 18.41 -20.43
C ASN A 261 -12.89 19.20 -19.13
N SER A 262 -13.16 18.56 -17.99
CA SER A 262 -12.96 19.18 -16.68
C SER A 262 -11.50 19.57 -16.44
N LEU A 263 -10.56 18.67 -16.75
CA LEU A 263 -9.12 18.96 -16.60
C LEU A 263 -8.65 20.06 -17.56
N THR A 264 -9.19 20.10 -18.79
CA THR A 264 -8.88 21.13 -19.79
C THR A 264 -9.31 22.50 -19.33
N ILE A 265 -10.55 22.64 -18.84
CA ILE A 265 -11.05 23.89 -18.25
C ILE A 265 -10.11 24.35 -17.14
N LYS A 266 -9.69 23.44 -16.26
CA LYS A 266 -8.80 23.79 -15.15
C LYS A 266 -7.40 24.22 -15.61
N LEU A 267 -6.83 23.56 -16.62
CA LEU A 267 -5.53 23.94 -17.18
C LEU A 267 -5.57 25.30 -17.89
N ILE A 268 -6.68 25.62 -18.57
CA ILE A 268 -6.89 26.93 -19.19
C ILE A 268 -7.08 28.03 -18.14
N ASP A 269 -7.84 27.76 -17.08
CA ASP A 269 -7.97 28.64 -15.91
C ASP A 269 -6.59 28.96 -15.31
N VAL A 270 -5.75 27.95 -15.12
CA VAL A 270 -4.37 28.12 -14.64
C VAL A 270 -3.55 29.01 -15.60
N LEU A 271 -3.63 28.79 -16.92
CA LEU A 271 -2.93 29.63 -17.91
C LEU A 271 -3.37 31.11 -17.89
N GLY A 272 -4.58 31.40 -17.40
CA GLY A 272 -5.11 32.76 -17.29
C GLY A 272 -4.52 33.59 -16.13
N HIS A 273 -3.74 32.98 -15.23
CA HIS A 273 -3.09 33.70 -14.14
C HIS A 273 -1.86 34.49 -14.61
N GLU A 274 -1.73 35.75 -14.15
CA GLU A 274 -0.68 36.68 -14.59
C GLU A 274 0.74 36.29 -14.15
N GLU A 275 0.91 35.52 -13.06
CA GLU A 275 2.21 35.15 -12.48
C GLU A 275 2.69 33.73 -12.88
N LEU A 276 2.54 33.33 -14.14
CA LEU A 276 2.99 32.01 -14.60
C LEU A 276 4.37 32.05 -15.25
N ALA A 277 5.29 31.20 -14.78
CA ALA A 277 6.59 31.08 -15.40
C ALA A 277 6.48 30.44 -16.80
N GLU A 278 7.36 30.83 -17.73
CA GLU A 278 7.36 30.29 -19.10
C GLU A 278 7.49 28.75 -19.13
N ALA A 279 8.29 28.19 -18.21
CA ALA A 279 8.42 26.74 -18.05
C ALA A 279 7.09 26.06 -17.66
N GLU A 280 6.26 26.72 -16.86
CA GLU A 280 4.96 26.20 -16.45
C GLU A 280 3.95 26.29 -17.60
N LYS A 281 3.94 27.41 -18.34
CA LYS A 281 3.08 27.59 -19.53
C LYS A 281 3.31 26.49 -20.57
N ILE A 282 4.58 26.21 -20.86
CA ILE A 282 4.98 25.16 -21.81
C ILE A 282 4.53 23.78 -21.33
N GLN A 283 4.73 23.47 -20.05
CA GLN A 283 4.31 22.18 -19.47
C GLN A 283 2.79 22.00 -19.52
N ILE A 284 2.01 23.06 -19.24
CA ILE A 284 0.55 23.02 -19.36
C ILE A 284 0.13 22.78 -20.81
N HIS A 285 0.72 23.48 -21.78
CA HIS A 285 0.41 23.22 -23.19
C HIS A 285 0.79 21.80 -23.64
N PHE A 286 1.86 21.20 -23.10
CA PHE A 286 2.15 19.78 -23.34
C PHE A 286 1.09 18.85 -22.76
N PHE A 287 0.45 19.19 -21.65
CA PHE A 287 -0.70 18.45 -21.17
C PHE A 287 -1.90 18.58 -22.10
N LEU A 288 -2.23 19.80 -22.55
CA LEU A 288 -3.33 20.02 -23.50
C LEU A 288 -3.14 19.19 -24.79
N ASP A 289 -1.91 19.14 -25.31
CA ASP A 289 -1.55 18.27 -26.45
C ASP A 289 -1.69 16.77 -26.12
N THR A 290 -1.34 16.36 -24.90
CA THR A 290 -1.51 14.97 -24.45
C THR A 290 -2.98 14.57 -24.32
N LEU A 291 -3.82 15.49 -23.86
CA LEU A 291 -5.27 15.31 -23.75
C LEU A 291 -5.98 15.38 -25.12
N LYS A 292 -5.24 15.74 -26.18
CA LYS A 292 -5.73 15.93 -27.56
C LYS A 292 -6.81 17.00 -27.67
N VAL A 293 -6.65 18.08 -26.90
CA VAL A 293 -7.49 19.28 -27.00
C VAL A 293 -7.31 19.92 -28.38
N GLU A 294 -8.31 20.69 -28.83
CA GLU A 294 -8.27 21.41 -30.10
C GLU A 294 -6.97 22.23 -30.25
N LYS A 295 -6.32 22.11 -31.42
CA LYS A 295 -5.00 22.70 -31.68
C LYS A 295 -4.97 24.21 -31.53
N GLU A 296 -6.11 24.89 -31.71
CA GLU A 296 -6.25 26.33 -31.57
C GLU A 296 -5.96 26.81 -30.13
N LEU A 297 -6.18 25.94 -29.14
CA LEU A 297 -5.89 26.20 -27.73
C LEU A 297 -4.42 25.90 -27.37
N ILE A 298 -3.66 25.29 -28.27
CA ILE A 298 -2.27 24.87 -28.05
C ILE A 298 -1.32 25.86 -28.74
N LYS A 299 -0.79 26.82 -27.98
CA LYS A 299 0.08 27.90 -28.50
C LYS A 299 1.58 27.63 -28.35
N ILE A 300 1.98 26.35 -28.34
CA ILE A 300 3.39 25.92 -28.13
C ILE A 300 4.32 26.56 -29.16
N ASP A 301 3.89 26.58 -30.43
CA ASP A 301 4.73 27.05 -31.54
C ASP A 301 5.05 28.54 -31.44
N GLN A 302 4.09 29.34 -30.97
CA GLN A 302 4.26 30.78 -30.75
C GLN A 302 5.19 31.01 -29.56
N ILE A 303 4.91 30.36 -28.43
CA ILE A 303 5.70 30.48 -27.21
C ILE A 303 7.17 30.13 -27.49
N ILE A 304 7.44 29.04 -28.20
CA ILE A 304 8.82 28.59 -28.47
C ILE A 304 9.61 29.56 -29.35
N LYS A 305 8.95 30.25 -30.29
CA LYS A 305 9.60 31.29 -31.10
C LYS A 305 10.00 32.50 -30.26
N ASP A 306 9.16 32.85 -29.29
CA ASP A 306 9.31 34.04 -28.45
C ASP A 306 10.23 33.83 -27.24
N ILE A 307 10.73 32.61 -27.00
CA ILE A 307 11.65 32.32 -25.89
C ILE A 307 13.01 32.96 -26.10
N SER A 308 13.40 33.82 -25.15
CA SER A 308 14.74 34.44 -25.10
C SER A 308 15.81 33.52 -24.48
N SER A 309 15.47 32.76 -23.42
CA SER A 309 16.42 31.84 -22.74
C SER A 309 15.88 30.40 -22.64
N PRO A 310 16.11 29.55 -23.64
CA PRO A 310 15.71 28.14 -23.60
C PRO A 310 16.39 27.32 -22.50
N MET A 311 17.57 27.76 -22.05
CA MET A 311 18.38 27.09 -21.04
C MET A 311 17.74 27.09 -19.65
N ASP A 312 17.23 28.25 -19.23
CA ASP A 312 16.65 28.41 -17.90
C ASP A 312 15.33 27.65 -17.80
N ILE A 313 14.52 27.72 -18.85
CA ILE A 313 13.28 26.96 -18.98
C ILE A 313 13.52 25.44 -18.88
N LEU A 314 14.58 24.92 -19.51
CA LEU A 314 14.89 23.48 -19.44
C LEU A 314 15.31 23.03 -18.02
N LYS A 315 15.95 23.92 -17.25
CA LYS A 315 16.31 23.65 -15.85
C LYS A 315 15.05 23.58 -14.98
N ASP A 316 14.10 24.47 -15.22
CA ASP A 316 12.88 24.63 -14.41
C ASP A 316 11.78 23.60 -14.70
N ILE A 317 11.85 22.89 -15.84
CA ILE A 317 11.00 21.73 -16.09
C ILE A 317 11.48 20.56 -15.20
N ASP A 318 10.66 20.04 -14.29
CA ASP A 318 11.06 18.86 -13.50
C ASP A 318 10.81 17.55 -14.26
N ILE A 319 9.81 17.53 -15.13
CA ILE A 319 9.31 16.32 -15.77
C ILE A 319 10.20 15.95 -16.97
N VAL A 320 10.91 14.82 -16.88
CA VAL A 320 11.88 14.37 -17.90
C VAL A 320 11.24 14.18 -19.28
N SER A 321 10.02 13.65 -19.35
CA SER A 321 9.29 13.48 -20.62
C SER A 321 9.00 14.82 -21.29
N PHE A 322 8.74 15.87 -20.51
CA PHE A 322 8.51 17.22 -20.99
C PHE A 322 9.80 17.92 -21.41
N LYS A 323 10.94 17.70 -20.73
CA LYS A 323 12.26 18.16 -21.22
C LYS A 323 12.52 17.67 -22.64
N LYS A 324 12.26 16.38 -22.89
CA LYS A 324 12.43 15.80 -24.22
C LYS A 324 11.49 16.41 -25.26
N ARG A 325 10.22 16.61 -24.92
CA ARG A 325 9.25 17.28 -25.82
C ARG A 325 9.67 18.71 -26.13
N PHE A 326 10.11 19.46 -25.12
CA PHE A 326 10.62 20.82 -25.28
C PHE A 326 11.80 20.90 -26.25
N LEU A 327 12.81 20.04 -26.08
CA LEU A 327 13.95 19.97 -27.01
C LEU A 327 13.53 19.63 -28.45
N ILE A 328 12.57 18.71 -28.62
CA ILE A 328 12.03 18.38 -29.95
C ILE A 328 11.33 19.58 -30.56
N SER A 329 10.58 20.34 -29.77
CA SER A 329 9.88 21.52 -30.26
C SER A 329 10.84 22.68 -30.57
N ILE A 330 11.91 22.89 -29.80
CA ILE A 330 12.99 23.84 -30.16
C ILE A 330 13.56 23.48 -31.54
N ARG A 331 13.91 22.21 -31.75
CA ARG A 331 14.45 21.75 -33.05
C ARG A 331 13.51 22.01 -34.24
N LYS A 332 12.20 22.01 -34.00
CA LYS A 332 11.20 22.21 -35.06
C LYS A 332 10.92 23.68 -35.37
N HIS A 333 10.97 24.57 -34.37
CA HIS A 333 10.42 25.92 -34.48
C HIS A 333 11.46 27.03 -34.34
N LYS A 334 12.68 26.75 -33.87
CA LYS A 334 13.79 27.70 -33.77
C LYS A 334 14.85 27.42 -34.84
N ASN A 335 15.27 28.46 -35.56
CA ASN A 335 16.28 28.36 -36.62
C ASN A 335 17.70 28.16 -36.06
N ASP A 336 17.97 28.68 -34.85
CA ASP A 336 19.22 28.62 -34.10
C ASP A 336 19.32 27.38 -33.19
N TRP A 337 18.49 26.36 -33.40
CA TRP A 337 18.43 25.17 -32.55
C TRP A 337 19.78 24.44 -32.43
N GLU A 338 20.61 24.46 -33.48
CA GLU A 338 21.93 23.81 -33.47
C GLU A 338 22.86 24.42 -32.41
N ILE A 339 22.85 25.75 -32.28
CA ILE A 339 23.66 26.49 -31.32
C ILE A 339 23.15 26.21 -29.90
N ILE A 340 21.83 26.32 -29.71
CA ILE A 340 21.17 26.01 -28.43
C ILE A 340 21.51 24.59 -27.96
N PHE A 341 21.50 23.61 -28.87
CA PHE A 341 21.82 22.21 -28.54
C PHE A 341 23.31 22.01 -28.20
N LEU A 342 24.21 22.72 -28.88
CA LEU A 342 25.63 22.69 -28.56
C LEU A 342 25.88 23.28 -27.17
N ASP A 343 25.29 24.43 -26.86
CA ASP A 343 25.41 25.08 -25.55
C ASP A 343 24.82 24.20 -24.43
N LEU A 344 23.68 23.55 -24.70
CA LEU A 344 23.10 22.54 -23.81
C LEU A 344 24.05 21.36 -23.57
N PHE A 345 24.69 20.85 -24.61
CA PHE A 345 25.61 19.71 -24.52
C PHE A 345 26.85 20.04 -23.69
N PHE A 346 27.39 21.26 -23.81
CA PHE A 346 28.56 21.69 -23.05
C PHE A 346 28.24 22.10 -21.61
N SER A 347 27.03 22.59 -21.35
CA SER A 347 26.60 23.01 -20.00
C SER A 347 26.03 21.86 -19.15
N PHE A 348 25.39 20.86 -19.75
CA PHE A 348 24.87 19.69 -19.06
C PHE A 348 25.84 18.49 -19.17
N GLN A 349 26.67 18.27 -18.15
CA GLN A 349 27.37 17.00 -17.94
C GLN A 349 26.43 15.87 -17.44
N SER A 350 25.14 15.85 -17.82
CA SER A 350 24.17 14.87 -17.32
C SER A 350 23.77 13.82 -18.37
N LYS A 351 23.60 12.57 -17.91
CA LYS A 351 23.40 11.32 -18.69
C LYS A 351 22.27 11.32 -19.76
N VAL A 352 21.45 12.37 -19.87
CA VAL A 352 20.25 12.41 -20.74
C VAL A 352 20.60 12.53 -22.22
N PHE A 353 21.72 13.14 -22.59
CA PHE A 353 22.08 13.39 -24.00
C PHE A 353 22.65 12.17 -24.73
N LEU A 354 23.03 11.10 -24.03
CA LEU A 354 23.72 9.94 -24.60
C LEU A 354 22.81 8.95 -25.36
N MET A 355 21.48 9.12 -25.35
CA MET A 355 20.57 8.10 -25.90
C MET A 355 20.27 8.19 -27.42
N ARG A 356 20.81 9.17 -28.18
CA ARG A 356 20.55 9.23 -29.64
C ARG A 356 21.70 9.75 -30.52
N SER A 357 22.96 9.56 -30.15
CA SER A 357 24.11 9.83 -31.03
C SER A 357 24.40 8.71 -32.05
N ASN A 358 23.38 7.99 -32.53
CA ASN A 358 23.54 7.01 -33.63
C ASN A 358 23.32 7.60 -35.04
N SER A 359 23.21 8.92 -35.18
CA SER A 359 23.32 9.57 -36.49
C SER A 359 24.77 9.97 -36.75
N ILE A 360 25.48 9.10 -37.48
CA ILE A 360 26.91 9.16 -37.85
C ILE A 360 27.34 10.49 -38.53
N HIS A 361 26.40 11.36 -38.93
CA HIS A 361 26.71 12.67 -39.54
C HIS A 361 27.05 13.80 -38.56
N VAL A 362 26.70 13.71 -37.27
CA VAL A 362 27.02 14.78 -36.30
C VAL A 362 28.49 14.68 -35.83
N SER A 363 29.04 13.46 -35.80
CA SER A 363 30.44 13.19 -35.39
C SER A 363 31.49 13.87 -36.28
N HIS A 364 31.24 13.92 -37.60
CA HIS A 364 32.20 14.48 -38.55
C HIS A 364 32.27 16.02 -38.48
N ARG A 365 31.14 16.71 -38.31
CA ARG A 365 31.12 18.17 -38.12
C ARG A 365 31.68 18.59 -36.75
N ILE A 366 31.47 17.79 -35.70
CA ILE A 366 32.04 18.04 -34.36
C ILE A 366 33.58 17.95 -34.35
N LYS A 367 34.18 17.04 -35.13
CA LYS A 367 35.65 16.98 -35.29
C LYS A 367 36.21 18.21 -36.01
N ILE A 368 35.49 18.76 -36.98
CA ILE A 368 35.91 19.95 -37.74
C ILE A 368 35.89 21.20 -36.85
N VAL A 369 34.86 21.39 -36.03
CA VAL A 369 34.76 22.55 -35.12
C VAL A 369 35.80 22.50 -34.00
N ARG A 370 36.10 21.31 -33.43
CA ARG A 370 37.21 21.14 -32.47
C ARG A 370 38.58 21.43 -33.08
N LYS A 371 38.79 21.10 -34.36
CA LYS A 371 40.04 21.43 -35.06
C LYS A 371 40.16 22.93 -35.34
N HIS A 372 39.07 23.63 -35.63
CA HIS A 372 39.09 25.06 -35.92
C HIS A 372 39.36 25.91 -34.68
N LEU A 373 38.79 25.55 -33.52
CA LEU A 373 39.01 26.25 -32.25
C LEU A 373 40.38 25.98 -31.62
N ALA A 374 41.04 24.87 -31.96
CA ALA A 374 42.41 24.59 -31.52
C ALA A 374 43.48 25.38 -32.31
N PHE A 375 43.11 25.99 -33.44
CA PHE A 375 44.01 26.80 -34.29
C PHE A 375 43.89 28.32 -34.07
N GLN A 376 43.05 28.76 -33.13
CA GLN A 376 42.90 30.18 -32.75
C GLN A 376 43.35 30.47 -31.31
N LYS A 377 44.23 29.65 -30.74
CA LYS A 377 44.95 29.96 -29.49
C LYS A 377 46.42 30.21 -29.75
#